data_AF-A0AAW7PZG5-F1
#
_entry.id   AF-A0AAW7PZG5-F1
#
_cell.length_a   1.000
_cell.length_b   1.000
_cell.length_c   1.000
_cell.angle_alpha   90.00
_cell.angle_beta   90.00
_cell.angle_gamma   90.00
#
_symmetry.space_group_name_H-M   'P 1'
#
loop_
_entity.id
_entity.type
_entity.pdbx_description
1 polymer ?
#
loop_
_entity_poly.entity_id
_entity_poly.type
_entity_poly.pdbx_seq_one_letter_code
_entity_poly.pdbx_strand_id
1 'polypeptide(L)'
;MEKENKEIFNTLKQYKDLVDERSIVSKATKDGIITYINEPFEKISGYKKDELLGKSHNIISHPNIDKNIFKDMWKKLKLKMSKMEQM
;
A
#
# COMPACT_ATOMS: atom_id res chain seq x y z
N MET A 1 6.86 -10.11 29.74
CA MET A 1 7.19 -9.04 28.79
C MET A 1 7.82 -9.58 27.49
N GLU A 2 9.02 -10.17 27.50
CA GLU A 2 9.64 -10.66 26.25
C GLU A 2 8.90 -11.83 25.58
N LYS A 3 8.41 -12.80 26.37
CA LYS A 3 7.65 -13.94 25.85
C LYS A 3 6.33 -13.51 25.19
N GLU A 4 5.64 -12.55 25.80
CA GLU A 4 4.38 -12.00 25.29
C GLU A 4 4.60 -11.18 24.01
N ASN A 5 5.64 -10.34 23.97
CA ASN A 5 6.02 -9.61 22.75
C ASN A 5 6.34 -10.58 21.59
N LYS A 6 6.97 -11.72 21.87
CA LYS A 6 7.27 -12.76 20.88
C LYS A 6 5.99 -13.42 20.34
N GLU A 7 5.03 -13.74 21.20
CA GLU A 7 3.73 -14.30 20.80
C GLU A 7 2.94 -13.31 19.92
N ILE A 8 2.90 -12.03 20.31
CA ILE A 8 2.26 -10.98 19.52
C ILE A 8 2.92 -10.86 18.15
N PHE A 9 4.25 -10.84 18.10
CA PHE A 9 4.99 -10.74 16.84
C PHE A 9 4.68 -11.93 15.91
N ASN A 10 4.67 -13.15 16.44
CA ASN A 10 4.35 -14.35 15.66
C ASN A 10 2.92 -14.29 15.11
N THR A 11 1.96 -13.87 15.93
CA THR A 11 0.56 -13.72 15.52
C THR A 11 0.43 -12.70 14.40
N LEU A 12 1.04 -11.51 14.56
CA LEU A 12 1.04 -10.46 13.54
C LEU A 12 1.70 -10.92 12.24
N LYS A 13 2.79 -11.68 12.34
CA LYS A 13 3.46 -12.26 11.17
C LYS A 13 2.54 -13.22 10.42
N GLN A 14 1.85 -14.13 11.12
CA GLN A 14 0.90 -15.05 10.50
C GLN A 14 -0.24 -14.32 9.79
N TYR A 15 -0.82 -13.30 10.42
CA TYR A 15 -1.85 -12.48 9.78
C TYR A 15 -1.32 -11.76 8.53
N LYS A 16 -0.12 -11.18 8.61
CA LYS A 16 0.52 -10.52 7.47
C LYS A 16 0.72 -11.51 6.32
N ASP A 17 1.26 -12.69 6.60
CA ASP A 17 1.56 -13.70 5.58
C ASP A 17 0.26 -14.19 4.91
N LEU A 18 -0.81 -14.44 5.68
CA LEU A 18 -2.13 -14.78 5.13
C LEU A 18 -2.71 -13.70 4.22
N VAL A 19 -2.56 -12.42 4.60
CA VAL A 19 -3.01 -11.29 3.78
C VAL A 19 -2.16 -11.13 2.52
N ASP A 20 -0.83 -11.25 2.65
CA ASP A 20 0.10 -11.16 1.53
C ASP A 20 -0.12 -12.30 0.52
N GLU A 21 -0.56 -13.48 0.94
CA GLU A 21 -0.89 -14.60 0.04
C GLU A 21 -2.25 -14.46 -0.63
N ARG A 22 -3.27 -13.95 0.08
CA ARG A 22 -4.68 -14.05 -0.37
C ARG A 22 -5.26 -12.75 -0.91
N SER A 23 -4.64 -11.61 -0.67
CA SER A 23 -5.16 -10.30 -1.04
C SER A 23 -4.23 -9.56 -1.99
N ILE A 24 -4.73 -8.60 -2.75
CA ILE A 24 -3.90 -7.69 -3.53
C ILE A 24 -3.44 -6.56 -2.60
N VAL A 25 -2.12 -6.44 -2.39
CA VAL A 25 -1.55 -5.49 -1.43
C VAL A 25 -0.51 -4.61 -2.12
N SER A 26 -0.66 -3.31 -1.93
CA SER A 26 0.39 -2.33 -2.24
C SER A 26 0.50 -1.32 -1.11
N LYS A 27 1.71 -0.78 -0.91
CA LYS A 27 1.97 0.32 0.02
C LYS A 27 2.65 1.45 -0.72
N ALA A 28 2.26 2.68 -0.40
CA ALA A 28 2.83 3.87 -0.99
C ALA A 28 3.13 4.94 0.07
N THR A 29 4.05 5.85 -0.24
CA THR A 29 4.34 7.03 0.58
C THR A 29 3.17 8.02 0.55
N LYS A 30 3.25 9.08 1.37
CA LYS A 30 2.28 10.19 1.36
C LYS A 30 2.16 10.88 -0.01
N ASP A 31 3.18 10.75 -0.86
CA ASP A 31 3.22 11.30 -2.21
C ASP A 31 2.85 10.26 -3.30
N GLY A 32 2.36 9.10 -2.89
CA GLY A 32 1.90 8.05 -3.79
C GLY A 32 3.03 7.28 -4.46
N ILE A 33 4.23 7.28 -3.89
CA ILE A 33 5.36 6.48 -4.39
C ILE A 33 5.28 5.06 -3.82
N ILE A 34 5.24 4.05 -4.67
CA ILE A 34 5.13 2.64 -4.27
C ILE A 34 6.40 2.22 -3.52
N THR A 35 6.22 1.62 -2.34
CA THR A 35 7.30 1.13 -1.47
C THR A 35 7.24 -0.38 -1.27
N TYR A 36 6.09 -0.99 -1.52
CA TYR A 36 5.89 -2.44 -1.42
C TYR A 36 4.71 -2.87 -2.28
N ILE A 37 4.84 -4.04 -2.88
CA ILE A 37 3.74 -4.82 -3.46
C ILE A 37 3.96 -6.29 -3.11
N ASN A 38 2.89 -7.08 -3.09
CA ASN A 38 2.95 -8.52 -2.91
C ASN A 38 2.78 -9.29 -4.24
N GLU A 39 2.99 -10.61 -4.21
CA GLU A 39 2.94 -11.46 -5.40
C GLU A 39 1.56 -11.47 -6.11
N PRO A 40 0.41 -11.53 -5.41
CA PRO A 40 -0.90 -11.34 -6.04
C PRO A 40 -1.01 -10.03 -6.83
N PHE A 41 -0.42 -8.94 -6.33
CA PHE A 41 -0.39 -7.66 -7.04
C PHE A 41 0.41 -7.76 -8.35
N GLU A 42 1.59 -8.40 -8.33
CA GLU A 42 2.38 -8.60 -9.55
C GLU A 42 1.61 -9.41 -10.59
N LYS A 43 0.95 -10.50 -10.16
CA LYS A 43 0.16 -11.37 -11.04
C LYS A 43 -1.01 -10.65 -11.71
N ILE A 44 -1.75 -9.85 -10.96
CA ILE A 44 -2.94 -9.16 -11.49
C ILE A 44 -2.59 -7.93 -12.33
N SER A 45 -1.55 -7.19 -11.92
CA SER A 45 -1.15 -5.95 -12.60
C SER A 45 -0.31 -6.21 -13.85
N GLY A 46 0.35 -7.36 -13.94
CA GLY A 46 1.27 -7.71 -15.01
C GLY A 46 2.67 -7.10 -14.87
N TYR A 47 2.90 -6.29 -13.83
CA TYR A 47 4.19 -5.68 -13.53
C TYR A 47 4.94 -6.46 -12.47
N LYS A 48 6.27 -6.42 -12.55
CA LYS A 48 7.15 -6.90 -11.48
C LYS A 48 7.39 -5.82 -10.44
N LYS A 49 7.66 -6.28 -9.22
CA LYS A 49 7.98 -5.43 -8.07
C LYS A 49 9.09 -4.43 -8.39
N ASP A 50 10.18 -4.89 -9.00
CA ASP A 50 11.33 -4.04 -9.31
C ASP A 50 11.00 -2.93 -10.32
N GLU A 51 9.96 -3.12 -11.15
CA GLU A 51 9.50 -2.11 -12.11
C GLU A 51 8.66 -1.02 -11.44
N LEU A 52 7.98 -1.36 -10.34
CA LEU A 52 7.03 -0.49 -9.64
C LEU A 52 7.61 0.17 -8.41
N LEU A 53 8.60 -0.42 -7.75
CA LEU A 53 9.23 0.17 -6.57
C LEU A 53 9.83 1.55 -6.90
N GLY A 54 9.51 2.55 -6.08
CA GLY A 54 9.94 3.93 -6.29
C GLY A 54 9.18 4.68 -7.38
N LYS A 55 8.20 4.05 -8.07
CA LYS A 55 7.34 4.72 -9.06
C LYS A 55 6.08 5.27 -8.43
N SER A 56 5.47 6.24 -9.10
CA SER A 56 4.15 6.73 -8.74
C SER A 56 3.09 5.65 -8.96
N HIS A 57 2.16 5.51 -8.01
CA HIS A 57 1.04 4.59 -8.08
C HIS A 57 0.09 4.84 -9.27
N ASN A 58 0.23 5.97 -9.97
CA ASN A 58 -0.54 6.25 -11.19
C ASN A 58 -0.12 5.39 -12.39
N ILE A 59 1.04 4.74 -12.35
CA ILE A 59 1.56 3.91 -13.47
C ILE A 59 0.66 2.71 -13.81
N ILE A 60 -0.09 2.22 -12.82
CA ILE A 60 -1.03 1.08 -12.97
C ILE A 60 -2.46 1.53 -13.34
N SER A 61 -2.69 2.84 -13.52
CA SER A 61 -4.03 3.35 -13.81
C SER A 61 -4.47 2.96 -15.22
N HIS A 62 -5.64 2.34 -15.35
CA HIS A 62 -6.23 2.05 -16.65
C HIS A 62 -6.62 3.37 -17.38
N PRO A 63 -6.46 3.47 -18.71
CA PRO A 63 -6.77 4.68 -19.49
C PRO A 63 -8.22 5.19 -19.32
N ASN A 64 -9.16 4.27 -19.05
CA ASN A 64 -10.58 4.60 -18.84
C ASN A 64 -10.91 5.11 -17.43
N ILE A 65 -9.93 5.19 -16.52
CA ILE A 65 -10.14 5.75 -15.18
C ILE A 65 -9.92 7.26 -15.24
N ASP A 66 -10.91 8.04 -14.78
CA ASP A 66 -10.76 9.49 -14.68
C ASP A 66 -9.60 9.83 -13.73
N LYS A 67 -8.63 10.60 -14.24
CA LYS A 67 -7.45 11.08 -13.50
C LYS A 67 -7.82 11.88 -12.24
N ASN A 68 -9.02 12.45 -12.20
CA ASN A 68 -9.52 13.20 -11.05
C ASN A 68 -9.80 12.31 -9.83
N ILE A 69 -10.13 11.03 -10.02
CA ILE A 69 -10.46 10.11 -8.92
C ILE A 69 -9.28 9.97 -7.95
N PHE A 70 -8.08 9.69 -8.49
CA PHE A 70 -6.88 9.57 -7.67
C PHE A 70 -6.45 10.91 -7.09
N LYS A 71 -6.57 12.00 -7.85
CA LYS A 71 -6.25 13.35 -7.37
C LYS A 71 -7.09 13.72 -6.16
N ASP A 72 -8.39 13.45 -6.20
CA ASP A 72 -9.32 13.72 -5.11
C ASP A 72 -9.07 12.82 -3.90
N MET A 73 -8.77 11.53 -4.13
CA MET A 73 -8.36 10.61 -3.07
C MET A 73 -7.12 11.13 -2.32
N TRP A 74 -6.05 11.48 -3.04
CA TRP A 74 -4.82 11.99 -2.45
C TRP A 74 -5.02 13.33 -1.74
N LYS A 75 -5.85 14.22 -2.30
CA LYS A 75 -6.22 15.49 -1.66
C LYS A 75 -6.91 15.25 -0.31
N LYS A 76 -7.87 14.32 -0.25
CA LYS A 76 -8.57 13.97 1.01
C LYS A 76 -7.62 13.35 2.03
N LEU A 77 -6.70 12.48 1.61
CA LEU A 77 -5.69 11.88 2.48
C LEU A 77 -4.76 12.94 3.09
N LYS A 78 -4.18 13.83 2.26
CA LYS A 78 -3.30 14.91 2.75
C LYS A 78 -4.00 15.84 3.73
N LEU A 79 -5.26 16.20 3.48
CA LEU A 79 -6.08 17.01 4.40
C LEU A 79 -6.28 16.32 5.76
N LYS A 80 -6.51 15.00 5.78
CA LYS A 80 -6.70 14.26 7.03
C LYS A 80 -5.42 14.16 7.85
N MET A 81 -4.26 14.00 7.19
CA MET A 81 -2.97 13.93 7.86
C MET A 81 -2.59 15.25 8.53
N SER A 82 -2.81 16.38 7.84
CA SER A 82 -2.57 17.71 8.40
C SER A 82 -3.43 18.01 9.63
N LYS A 83 -4.65 17.47 9.70
CA LYS A 83 -5.52 17.64 10.88
C LYS A 83 -5.06 16.83 12.09
N MET A 84 -4.42 15.68 11.88
CA MET A 84 -3.87 14.87 12.98
C MET A 84 -2.54 15.43 13.50
N GLU A 85 -1.76 16.13 12.66
CA GLU A 85 -0.51 16.78 13.08
C GLU A 85 -0.73 18.08 13.87
N GLN A 86 -1.98 18.59 13.91
CA GLN A 86 -2.39 19.81 14.64
C GLN A 86 -3.20 19.52 15.91
N MET A 87 -3.42 18.24 16.25
CA MET A 87 -4.06 17.78 17.48
C MET A 87 -3.02 17.16 18.41
#